data_AF-A0A660UA29-F1
#
_entry.id   AF-A0A660UA29-F1
#
_cell.length_a   1.000
_cell.length_b   1.000
_cell.length_c   1.000
_cell.angle_alpha   90.00
_cell.angle_beta   90.00
_cell.angle_gamma   90.00
#
_symmetry.space_group_name_H-M   'P 1'
#
loop_
_entity.id
_entity.type
_entity.pdbx_description
1 polymer ?
#
loop_
_entity_poly.entity_id
_entity_poly.type
_entity_poly.pdbx_seq_one_letter_code
_entity_poly.pdbx_strand_id
1 'polypeptide(L)'
;MKSEGEYRKDIIEVCRRIYNKGFVAANDGNVSVRISDDEIIATPTGMSKGFLTTDQLVKINMNGEKLEGYLNPSSEIKVHIRIYKERPDVRAVVHAHPPISTAFAVAGIPLDQLILPEVILTLGIIPIAPYAPPSTEELAEKVGEYIRCCDAVLLANHGAVTVGPDVYSAYYRMETLEHYAHILWIARLLGGPRQLTPEDVNKLLELRKQLRISTKNPLCEQCPVIEAAQKLLDGMLPRESQRSGDDELISRITEAVIRELRRAP
;
A
#
# COMPACT_ATOMS: atom_id res chain seq x y z
N MET A 1 -21.63 -19.49 3.87
CA MET A 1 -20.46 -19.29 2.99
C MET A 1 -20.98 -18.84 1.64
N LYS A 2 -20.38 -17.84 0.99
CA LYS A 2 -20.83 -17.37 -0.34
C LYS A 2 -20.64 -18.48 -1.37
N SER A 3 -21.53 -18.54 -2.35
CA SER A 3 -21.36 -19.36 -3.54
C SER A 3 -20.26 -18.80 -4.44
N GLU A 4 -19.69 -19.64 -5.31
CA GLU A 4 -18.73 -19.21 -6.32
C GLU A 4 -19.30 -18.08 -7.21
N GLY A 5 -20.57 -18.19 -7.60
CA GLY A 5 -21.24 -17.16 -8.40
C GLY A 5 -21.33 -15.79 -7.70
N GLU A 6 -21.47 -15.77 -6.37
CA GLU A 6 -21.42 -14.53 -5.58
C GLU A 6 -20.00 -13.95 -5.54
N TYR A 7 -18.98 -14.77 -5.33
CA TYR A 7 -17.57 -14.31 -5.39
C TYR A 7 -17.21 -13.71 -6.74
N ARG A 8 -17.64 -14.34 -7.84
CA ARG A 8 -17.44 -13.81 -9.20
C ARG A 8 -18.10 -12.46 -9.37
N LYS A 9 -19.35 -12.29 -8.91
CA LYS A 9 -20.07 -11.00 -8.96
C LYS A 9 -19.36 -9.91 -8.15
N ASP A 10 -18.84 -10.24 -6.97
CA ASP A 10 -18.10 -9.28 -6.14
C ASP A 10 -16.80 -8.81 -6.82
N ILE A 11 -16.07 -9.72 -7.47
CA ILE A 11 -14.89 -9.35 -8.27
C ILE A 11 -15.30 -8.38 -9.40
N ILE A 12 -16.34 -8.69 -10.16
CA ILE A 12 -16.78 -7.82 -11.27
C ILE A 12 -17.20 -6.44 -10.76
N GLU A 13 -17.92 -6.36 -9.64
CA GLU A 13 -18.31 -5.07 -9.06
C GLU A 13 -17.08 -4.26 -8.62
N VAL A 14 -16.09 -4.88 -7.98
CA VAL A 14 -14.85 -4.19 -7.60
C VAL A 14 -14.04 -3.77 -8.83
N CYS A 15 -13.94 -4.62 -9.85
CA CYS A 15 -13.30 -4.30 -11.12
C CYS A 15 -13.94 -3.07 -11.80
N ARG A 16 -15.29 -2.99 -11.80
CA ARG A 16 -16.03 -1.84 -12.30
C ARG A 16 -15.74 -0.58 -11.49
N ARG A 17 -15.65 -0.68 -10.17
CA ARG A 17 -15.36 0.46 -9.28
C ARG A 17 -13.95 1.01 -9.45
N ILE A 18 -12.93 0.16 -9.46
CA ILE A 18 -11.54 0.61 -9.67
C ILE A 18 -11.38 1.26 -11.05
N TYR A 19 -12.06 0.73 -12.08
CA TYR A 19 -12.07 1.32 -13.41
C TYR A 19 -12.74 2.70 -13.43
N ASN A 20 -13.95 2.81 -12.86
CA ASN A 20 -14.69 4.08 -12.83
C ASN A 20 -14.00 5.18 -12.01
N LYS A 21 -13.18 4.80 -11.03
CA LYS A 21 -12.35 5.73 -10.25
C LYS A 21 -11.05 6.13 -10.97
N GLY A 22 -10.74 5.51 -12.11
CA GLY A 22 -9.48 5.73 -12.82
C GLY A 22 -8.26 5.14 -12.09
N PHE A 23 -8.47 4.14 -11.24
CA PHE A 23 -7.36 3.45 -10.54
C PHE A 23 -6.66 2.42 -11.43
N VAL A 24 -7.22 2.13 -12.60
CA VAL A 24 -6.66 1.23 -13.60
C VAL A 24 -6.82 1.87 -14.98
N ALA A 25 -5.84 1.68 -15.85
CA ALA A 25 -5.83 2.14 -17.23
C ALA A 25 -5.73 0.96 -18.20
N ALA A 26 -6.52 1.02 -19.28
CA ALA A 26 -6.60 -0.05 -20.27
C ALA A 26 -6.83 -1.43 -19.64
N ASN A 27 -5.79 -2.28 -19.57
CA ASN A 27 -5.84 -3.67 -19.14
C ASN A 27 -5.04 -3.95 -17.85
N ASP A 28 -4.51 -2.91 -17.19
CA ASP A 28 -3.72 -3.06 -15.97
C ASP A 28 -4.59 -3.41 -14.74
N GLY A 29 -3.91 -3.58 -13.60
CA GLY A 29 -4.52 -4.04 -12.36
C GLY A 29 -5.00 -5.49 -12.42
N ASN A 30 -5.35 -6.02 -11.25
CA ASN A 30 -5.96 -7.35 -11.13
C ASN A 30 -6.58 -7.55 -9.75
N VAL A 31 -7.59 -8.42 -9.70
CA VAL A 31 -8.35 -8.72 -8.50
C VAL A 31 -8.43 -10.23 -8.37
N SER A 32 -8.27 -10.74 -7.15
CA SER A 32 -8.55 -12.15 -6.87
C SER A 32 -9.19 -12.36 -5.51
N VAL A 33 -9.84 -13.52 -5.34
CA VAL A 33 -10.42 -13.98 -4.09
C VAL A 33 -10.17 -15.47 -3.87
N ARG A 34 -9.72 -15.83 -2.68
CA ARG A 34 -9.56 -17.21 -2.18
C ARG A 34 -10.90 -17.75 -1.70
N ILE A 35 -11.45 -18.72 -2.43
CA ILE A 35 -12.78 -19.30 -2.16
C ILE A 35 -12.72 -20.56 -1.29
N SER A 36 -11.58 -21.26 -1.29
CA SER A 36 -11.27 -22.42 -0.44
C SER A 36 -9.79 -22.38 -0.05
N ASP A 37 -9.28 -23.40 0.65
CA ASP A 37 -7.87 -23.43 1.05
C ASP A 37 -6.92 -23.48 -0.15
N ASP A 38 -7.37 -24.11 -1.25
CA ASP A 38 -6.55 -24.38 -2.44
C ASP A 38 -6.98 -23.63 -3.70
N GLU A 39 -8.15 -22.98 -3.72
CA GLU A 39 -8.71 -22.36 -4.93
C GLU A 39 -8.87 -20.85 -4.83
N ILE A 40 -8.51 -20.18 -5.93
CA ILE A 40 -8.61 -18.74 -6.12
C ILE A 40 -9.39 -18.45 -7.39
N ILE A 41 -10.29 -17.47 -7.35
CA ILE A 41 -10.87 -16.85 -8.55
C ILE A 41 -10.12 -15.56 -8.82
N ALA A 42 -9.68 -15.34 -10.05
CA ALA A 42 -8.90 -14.17 -10.43
C ALA A 42 -9.34 -13.56 -11.77
N THR A 43 -9.06 -12.28 -11.94
CA THR A 43 -9.19 -11.61 -13.23
C THR A 43 -8.18 -12.16 -14.25
N PRO A 44 -8.55 -12.30 -15.52
CA PRO A 44 -7.64 -12.76 -16.56
C PRO A 44 -6.64 -11.66 -16.97
N THR A 45 -5.57 -12.07 -17.66
CA THR A 45 -4.61 -11.17 -18.29
C THR A 45 -5.21 -10.48 -19.53
N GLY A 46 -4.72 -9.28 -19.86
CA GLY A 46 -5.04 -8.58 -21.11
C GLY A 46 -6.47 -8.05 -21.24
N MET A 47 -7.24 -8.02 -20.15
CA MET A 47 -8.64 -7.60 -20.15
C MET A 47 -8.87 -6.40 -19.26
N SER A 48 -9.61 -5.42 -19.79
CA SER A 48 -9.98 -4.21 -19.07
C SER A 48 -10.98 -4.50 -17.96
N LYS A 49 -10.67 -4.02 -16.75
CA LYS A 49 -11.46 -4.34 -15.54
C LYS A 49 -12.87 -3.75 -15.59
N GLY A 50 -13.08 -2.66 -16.32
CA GLY A 50 -14.40 -2.06 -16.50
C GLY A 50 -15.38 -2.89 -17.33
N PHE A 51 -14.89 -3.83 -18.14
CA PHE A 51 -15.69 -4.58 -19.12
C PHE A 51 -15.69 -6.10 -18.91
N LEU A 52 -15.12 -6.57 -17.79
CA LEU A 52 -15.10 -7.99 -17.47
C LEU A 52 -16.51 -8.53 -17.16
N THR A 53 -16.77 -9.75 -17.60
CA THR A 53 -17.95 -10.54 -17.23
C THR A 53 -17.58 -11.70 -16.31
N THR A 54 -18.55 -12.24 -15.57
CA THR A 54 -18.29 -13.29 -14.57
C THR A 54 -17.73 -14.59 -15.17
N ASP A 55 -18.08 -14.91 -16.42
CA ASP A 55 -17.60 -16.07 -17.18
C ASP A 55 -16.16 -15.90 -17.68
N GLN A 56 -15.64 -14.67 -17.74
CA GLN A 56 -14.26 -14.37 -18.11
C GLN A 56 -13.27 -14.51 -16.95
N LEU A 57 -13.76 -14.62 -15.71
CA LEU A 57 -12.91 -14.88 -14.55
C LEU A 57 -12.40 -16.31 -14.59
N VAL A 58 -11.15 -16.50 -14.17
CA VAL A 58 -10.48 -17.80 -14.15
C VAL A 58 -10.40 -18.32 -12.73
N LYS A 59 -10.49 -19.65 -12.59
CA LYS A 59 -10.21 -20.34 -11.33
C LYS A 59 -8.85 -21.00 -11.42
N ILE A 60 -8.04 -20.82 -10.39
CA ILE A 60 -6.68 -21.35 -10.31
C ILE A 60 -6.45 -22.02 -8.94
N ASN A 61 -5.44 -22.87 -8.85
CA ASN A 61 -4.97 -23.37 -7.56
C ASN A 61 -3.88 -22.47 -6.94
N MET A 62 -3.44 -22.81 -5.72
CA MET A 62 -2.35 -22.13 -4.99
C MET A 62 -0.95 -22.26 -5.63
N ASN A 63 -0.81 -23.03 -6.71
CA ASN A 63 0.40 -23.10 -7.56
C ASN A 63 0.29 -22.19 -8.80
N GLY A 64 -0.87 -21.55 -9.02
CA GLY A 64 -1.13 -20.70 -10.18
C GLY A 64 -1.56 -21.48 -11.42
N GLU A 65 -1.84 -22.77 -11.30
CA GLU A 65 -2.32 -23.60 -12.38
C GLU A 65 -3.82 -23.37 -12.60
N LYS A 66 -4.22 -23.24 -13.87
CA LYS A 66 -5.61 -22.99 -14.25
C LYS A 66 -6.45 -24.25 -14.05
N LEU A 67 -7.47 -24.15 -13.20
CA LEU A 67 -8.47 -25.20 -12.96
C LEU A 67 -9.69 -25.03 -13.86
N GLU A 68 -10.13 -23.79 -14.08
CA GLU A 68 -11.35 -23.47 -14.84
C GLU A 68 -11.22 -22.11 -15.56
N GLY A 69 -11.93 -21.98 -16.68
CA GLY A 69 -11.99 -20.76 -17.49
C GLY A 69 -11.21 -20.88 -18.81
N TYR A 70 -11.67 -20.16 -19.83
CA TYR A 70 -11.08 -20.20 -21.18
C TYR A 70 -9.94 -19.20 -21.37
N LEU A 71 -9.85 -18.16 -20.53
CA LEU A 71 -8.76 -17.19 -20.53
C LEU A 71 -7.59 -17.65 -19.64
N ASN A 72 -6.50 -16.88 -19.63
CA ASN A 72 -5.36 -17.13 -18.76
C ASN A 72 -5.36 -16.15 -17.57
N PRO A 73 -4.89 -16.57 -16.38
CA PRO A 73 -4.78 -15.68 -15.22
C PRO A 73 -3.89 -14.48 -15.51
N SER A 74 -4.05 -13.41 -14.72
CA SER A 74 -3.16 -12.25 -14.74
C SER A 74 -1.69 -12.68 -14.68
N SER A 75 -0.83 -11.97 -15.42
CA SER A 75 0.62 -12.23 -15.38
C SER A 75 1.23 -11.98 -14.00
N GLU A 76 0.56 -11.20 -13.15
CA GLU A 76 1.00 -10.87 -11.78
C GLU A 76 0.33 -11.71 -10.69
N ILE A 77 -0.33 -12.80 -11.07
CA ILE A 77 -1.01 -13.68 -10.12
C ILE A 77 -0.07 -14.27 -9.05
N LYS A 78 1.23 -14.36 -9.35
CA LYS A 78 2.28 -14.79 -8.41
C LYS A 78 2.33 -13.91 -7.15
N VAL A 79 2.12 -12.60 -7.31
CA VAL A 79 2.05 -11.66 -6.17
C VAL A 79 0.88 -12.03 -5.26
N HIS A 80 -0.29 -12.28 -5.85
CA HIS A 80 -1.49 -12.65 -5.09
C HIS A 80 -1.30 -14.00 -4.37
N ILE A 81 -0.75 -15.00 -5.06
CA ILE A 81 -0.44 -16.32 -4.48
C ILE A 81 0.55 -16.20 -3.32
N ARG A 82 1.61 -15.39 -3.48
CA ARG A 82 2.58 -15.17 -2.41
C ARG A 82 1.93 -14.51 -1.20
N ILE A 83 1.11 -13.48 -1.41
CA ILE A 83 0.32 -12.85 -0.34
C ILE A 83 -0.54 -13.88 0.39
N TYR A 84 -1.29 -14.70 -0.34
CA TYR A 84 -2.14 -15.74 0.23
C TYR A 84 -1.35 -16.77 1.06
N LYS A 85 -0.13 -17.13 0.64
CA LYS A 85 0.77 -18.04 1.39
C LYS A 85 1.31 -17.40 2.66
N GLU A 86 1.66 -16.11 2.62
CA GLU A 86 2.19 -15.37 3.77
C GLU A 86 1.09 -15.00 4.78
N ARG A 87 -0.16 -14.87 4.32
CA ARG A 87 -1.29 -14.36 5.11
C ARG A 87 -2.53 -15.26 4.99
N PRO A 88 -2.67 -16.27 5.86
CA PRO A 88 -3.85 -17.14 5.89
C PRO A 88 -5.17 -16.40 6.17
N ASP A 89 -5.11 -15.26 6.86
CA ASP A 89 -6.26 -14.40 7.17
C ASP A 89 -6.77 -13.60 5.96
N VAL A 90 -5.95 -13.45 4.91
CA VAL A 90 -6.31 -12.75 3.68
C VAL A 90 -7.10 -13.69 2.77
N ARG A 91 -8.25 -13.18 2.29
CA ARG A 91 -9.07 -13.87 1.28
C ARG A 91 -9.24 -13.10 -0.02
N ALA A 92 -8.87 -11.84 -0.09
CA ALA A 92 -8.92 -11.08 -1.32
C ALA A 92 -7.72 -10.16 -1.47
N VAL A 93 -7.33 -9.94 -2.71
CA VAL A 93 -6.22 -9.05 -3.09
C VAL A 93 -6.66 -8.19 -4.27
N VAL A 94 -6.40 -6.89 -4.17
CA VAL A 94 -6.62 -5.90 -5.23
C VAL A 94 -5.28 -5.25 -5.54
N HIS A 95 -4.83 -5.39 -6.77
CA HIS A 95 -3.72 -4.62 -7.33
C HIS A 95 -4.26 -3.61 -8.34
N ALA A 96 -3.85 -2.36 -8.19
CA ALA A 96 -4.26 -1.25 -9.05
C ALA A 96 -3.17 -0.18 -9.07
N HIS A 97 -3.32 0.80 -9.96
CA HIS A 97 -2.42 1.93 -10.13
C HIS A 97 -3.14 3.29 -9.89
N PRO A 98 -3.69 3.56 -8.68
CA PRO A 98 -4.31 4.85 -8.38
C PRO A 98 -3.32 6.01 -8.64
N PRO A 99 -3.72 7.10 -9.32
CA PRO A 99 -2.77 8.08 -9.83
C PRO A 99 -1.88 8.73 -8.77
N ILE A 100 -2.44 9.16 -7.63
CA ILE A 100 -1.64 9.85 -6.62
C ILE A 100 -0.77 8.85 -5.85
N SER A 101 -1.33 7.72 -5.42
CA SER A 101 -0.57 6.65 -4.75
C SER A 101 0.59 6.16 -5.62
N THR A 102 0.34 5.97 -6.91
CA THR A 102 1.37 5.60 -7.89
C THR A 102 2.42 6.69 -8.05
N ALA A 103 2.03 7.97 -8.02
CA ALA A 103 2.99 9.08 -8.05
C ALA A 103 3.93 9.07 -6.83
N PHE A 104 3.42 8.78 -5.63
CA PHE A 104 4.25 8.57 -4.44
C PHE A 104 5.22 7.38 -4.62
N ALA A 105 4.72 6.27 -5.15
CA ALA A 105 5.53 5.08 -5.42
C ALA A 105 6.63 5.31 -6.47
N VAL A 106 6.35 6.09 -7.51
CA VAL A 106 7.33 6.53 -8.53
C VAL A 106 8.35 7.50 -7.94
N ALA A 107 7.90 8.40 -7.05
CA ALA A 107 8.79 9.34 -6.36
C ALA A 107 9.66 8.68 -5.27
N GLY A 108 9.43 7.41 -4.94
CA GLY A 108 10.11 6.72 -3.84
C GLY A 108 9.76 7.28 -2.46
N ILE A 109 8.56 7.87 -2.31
CA ILE A 109 8.11 8.50 -1.08
C ILE A 109 7.04 7.62 -0.42
N PRO A 110 7.33 6.97 0.72
CA PRO A 110 6.33 6.17 1.42
C PRO A 110 5.21 7.02 2.00
N LEU A 111 4.10 6.36 2.33
CA LEU A 111 2.92 6.95 2.94
C LEU A 111 2.92 6.59 4.44
N ASP A 112 3.91 7.10 5.16
CA ASP A 112 4.26 6.72 6.53
C ASP A 112 4.05 7.83 7.58
N GLN A 113 3.52 8.99 7.16
CA GLN A 113 3.23 10.11 8.06
C GLN A 113 1.91 9.92 8.81
N LEU A 114 1.92 10.11 10.13
CA LEU A 114 0.74 9.86 10.98
C LEU A 114 -0.14 11.10 11.06
N ILE A 115 -0.89 11.38 9.99
CA ILE A 115 -1.66 12.63 9.85
C ILE A 115 -3.17 12.47 9.97
N LEU A 116 -3.72 11.31 9.59
CA LEU A 116 -5.16 11.07 9.49
C LEU A 116 -5.57 9.94 10.45
N PRO A 117 -6.44 10.19 11.45
CA PRO A 117 -6.88 9.19 12.41
C PRO A 117 -7.43 7.91 11.77
N GLU A 118 -8.22 8.03 10.70
CA GLU A 118 -8.82 6.89 10.00
C GLU A 118 -7.77 6.00 9.33
N VAL A 119 -6.70 6.57 8.78
CA VAL A 119 -5.60 5.83 8.17
C VAL A 119 -4.82 5.11 9.26
N ILE A 120 -4.47 5.82 10.33
CA ILE A 120 -3.77 5.26 11.50
C ILE A 120 -4.56 4.10 12.10
N LEU A 121 -5.89 4.24 12.21
CA LEU A 121 -6.80 3.24 12.75
C LEU A 121 -7.06 2.07 11.80
N THR A 122 -6.75 2.15 10.51
CA THR A 122 -7.05 1.09 9.53
C THR A 122 -5.78 0.48 8.95
N LEU A 123 -5.02 1.26 8.18
CA LEU A 123 -3.82 0.86 7.44
C LEU A 123 -2.53 1.06 8.23
N GLY A 124 -2.52 1.99 9.19
CA GLY A 124 -1.28 2.41 9.86
C GLY A 124 -0.39 3.20 8.91
N ILE A 125 0.86 2.79 8.79
CA ILE A 125 1.78 3.28 7.76
C ILE A 125 1.69 2.41 6.50
N ILE A 126 1.91 3.00 5.33
CA ILE A 126 1.99 2.27 4.07
C ILE A 126 3.41 2.37 3.51
N PRO A 127 4.19 1.27 3.49
CA PRO A 127 5.55 1.26 2.99
C PRO A 127 5.59 1.17 1.46
N ILE A 128 6.81 1.34 0.90
CA ILE A 128 7.11 1.03 -0.50
C ILE A 128 7.97 -0.23 -0.57
N ALA A 129 7.49 -1.25 -1.27
CA ALA A 129 8.30 -2.40 -1.66
C ALA A 129 9.30 -1.99 -2.77
N PRO A 130 10.57 -2.43 -2.70
CA PRO A 130 11.59 -2.12 -3.70
C PRO A 130 11.18 -2.55 -5.10
N TYR A 131 11.69 -1.85 -6.12
CA TYR A 131 11.39 -2.18 -7.50
C TYR A 131 11.84 -3.60 -7.85
N ALA A 132 10.98 -4.32 -8.54
CA ALA A 132 11.31 -5.52 -9.32
C ALA A 132 10.42 -5.52 -10.57
N PRO A 133 10.85 -6.15 -11.67
CA PRO A 133 10.05 -6.17 -12.89
C PRO A 133 8.68 -6.83 -12.66
N PRO A 134 7.59 -6.29 -13.21
CA PRO A 134 6.25 -6.89 -13.11
C PRO A 134 6.23 -8.35 -13.57
N SER A 135 5.31 -9.14 -13.03
CA SER A 135 5.12 -10.57 -13.37
C SER A 135 6.28 -11.53 -13.02
N THR A 136 7.28 -11.07 -12.28
CA THR A 136 8.42 -11.87 -11.81
C THR A 136 8.17 -12.50 -10.43
N GLU A 137 8.93 -13.55 -10.11
CA GLU A 137 8.96 -14.11 -8.76
C GLU A 137 9.60 -13.13 -7.76
N GLU A 138 10.62 -12.38 -8.21
CA GLU A 138 11.30 -11.36 -7.41
C GLU A 138 10.32 -10.29 -6.89
N LEU A 139 9.37 -9.83 -7.72
CA LEU A 139 8.32 -8.92 -7.26
C LEU A 139 7.43 -9.56 -6.20
N ALA A 140 7.03 -10.82 -6.38
CA ALA A 140 6.22 -11.53 -5.41
C ALA A 140 6.95 -11.70 -4.07
N GLU A 141 8.23 -12.07 -4.10
CA GLU A 141 9.09 -12.19 -2.91
C GLU A 141 9.21 -10.86 -2.17
N LYS A 142 9.56 -9.78 -2.89
CA LYS A 142 9.66 -8.43 -2.31
C LYS A 142 8.36 -7.97 -1.69
N VAL A 143 7.20 -8.19 -2.33
CA VAL A 143 5.89 -7.85 -1.73
C VAL A 143 5.60 -8.71 -0.49
N GLY A 144 5.97 -9.99 -0.54
CA GLY A 144 5.79 -10.96 0.54
C GLY A 144 6.44 -10.54 1.86
N GLU A 145 7.59 -9.84 1.81
CA GLU A 145 8.28 -9.34 3.01
C GLU A 145 7.43 -8.28 3.76
N TYR A 146 6.76 -7.40 3.02
CA TYR A 146 6.02 -6.24 3.57
C TYR A 146 4.60 -6.61 3.99
N ILE A 147 3.94 -7.49 3.22
CA ILE A 147 2.54 -7.83 3.45
C ILE A 147 2.29 -8.66 4.71
N ARG A 148 3.34 -9.21 5.35
CA ARG A 148 3.23 -9.95 6.62
C ARG A 148 2.59 -9.13 7.74
N CYS A 149 2.82 -7.82 7.74
CA CYS A 149 2.35 -6.90 8.78
C CYS A 149 1.53 -5.72 8.24
N CYS A 150 1.40 -5.59 6.91
CA CYS A 150 0.69 -4.49 6.26
C CYS A 150 -0.54 -5.00 5.52
N ASP A 151 -1.58 -4.16 5.43
CA ASP A 151 -2.77 -4.44 4.61
C ASP A 151 -2.81 -3.64 3.29
N ALA A 152 -1.85 -2.73 3.11
CA ALA A 152 -1.59 -1.97 1.90
C ALA A 152 -0.07 -1.78 1.71
N VAL A 153 0.41 -1.88 0.48
CA VAL A 153 1.82 -1.71 0.12
C VAL A 153 1.91 -0.99 -1.22
N LEU A 154 2.72 0.07 -1.29
CA LEU A 154 3.10 0.70 -2.55
C LEU A 154 4.21 -0.11 -3.23
N LEU A 155 4.22 -0.13 -4.55
CA LEU A 155 5.20 -0.85 -5.37
C LEU A 155 6.02 0.18 -6.14
N ALA A 156 7.32 0.31 -5.83
CA ALA A 156 8.18 1.34 -6.42
C ALA A 156 8.09 1.34 -7.96
N ASN A 157 7.87 2.51 -8.57
CA ASN A 157 7.71 2.68 -10.02
C ASN A 157 6.63 1.80 -10.67
N HIS A 158 5.60 1.39 -9.93
CA HIS A 158 4.58 0.49 -10.44
C HIS A 158 3.16 0.87 -10.03
N GLY A 159 2.79 0.73 -8.76
CA GLY A 159 1.40 0.91 -8.32
C GLY A 159 1.21 0.55 -6.86
N ALA A 160 0.08 -0.07 -6.51
CA ALA A 160 -0.21 -0.48 -5.14
C ALA A 160 -0.90 -1.85 -5.07
N VAL A 161 -0.76 -2.52 -3.94
CA VAL A 161 -1.50 -3.74 -3.60
C VAL A 161 -2.16 -3.59 -2.24
N THR A 162 -3.43 -3.98 -2.15
CA THR A 162 -4.19 -4.04 -0.91
C THR A 162 -4.84 -5.40 -0.75
N VAL A 163 -5.01 -5.81 0.50
CA VAL A 163 -5.51 -7.14 0.86
C VAL A 163 -6.72 -7.01 1.78
N GLY A 164 -7.50 -8.08 1.96
CA GLY A 164 -8.63 -8.07 2.89
C GLY A 164 -9.29 -9.43 3.09
N PRO A 165 -10.21 -9.54 4.07
CA PRO A 165 -11.01 -10.75 4.29
C PRO A 165 -12.07 -11.00 3.20
N ASP A 166 -12.32 -10.00 2.35
CA ASP A 166 -13.20 -10.05 1.19
C ASP A 166 -12.81 -8.97 0.17
N VAL A 167 -13.35 -9.06 -1.04
CA VAL A 167 -12.97 -8.19 -2.16
C VAL A 167 -13.31 -6.72 -1.89
N TYR A 168 -14.42 -6.44 -1.20
CA TYR A 168 -14.80 -5.06 -0.85
C TYR A 168 -13.86 -4.48 0.19
N SER A 169 -13.50 -5.26 1.23
CA SER A 169 -12.53 -4.82 2.23
C SER A 169 -11.17 -4.50 1.61
N ALA A 170 -10.67 -5.33 0.68
CA ALA A 170 -9.44 -5.04 -0.07
C ALA A 170 -9.57 -3.78 -0.93
N TYR A 171 -10.70 -3.61 -1.61
CA TYR A 171 -11.00 -2.41 -2.40
C TYR A 171 -11.09 -1.13 -1.55
N TYR A 172 -11.80 -1.15 -0.42
CA TYR A 172 -11.92 0.02 0.45
C TYR A 172 -10.57 0.47 0.99
N ARG A 173 -9.65 -0.47 1.24
CA ARG A 173 -8.27 -0.13 1.59
C ARG A 173 -7.53 0.55 0.44
N MET A 174 -7.80 0.16 -0.81
CA MET A 174 -7.26 0.85 -1.99
C MET A 174 -7.82 2.28 -2.10
N GLU A 175 -9.11 2.47 -1.81
CA GLU A 175 -9.71 3.81 -1.76
C GLU A 175 -9.11 4.67 -0.63
N THR A 176 -8.96 4.11 0.57
CA THR A 176 -8.34 4.81 1.70
C THR A 176 -6.89 5.18 1.41
N LEU A 177 -6.14 4.28 0.77
CA LEU A 177 -4.77 4.51 0.34
C LEU A 177 -4.69 5.73 -0.60
N GLU A 178 -5.50 5.75 -1.66
CA GLU A 178 -5.52 6.86 -2.62
C GLU A 178 -6.00 8.17 -1.99
N HIS A 179 -7.01 8.09 -1.13
CA HIS A 179 -7.52 9.26 -0.42
C HIS A 179 -6.43 9.89 0.47
N TYR A 180 -5.69 9.05 1.19
CA TYR A 180 -4.59 9.49 2.02
C TYR A 180 -3.46 10.11 1.18
N ALA A 181 -3.06 9.45 0.09
CA ALA A 181 -2.04 9.96 -0.82
C ALA A 181 -2.42 11.35 -1.37
N HIS A 182 -3.68 11.52 -1.76
CA HIS A 182 -4.22 12.79 -2.25
C HIS A 182 -4.19 13.88 -1.16
N ILE A 183 -4.68 13.59 0.05
CA ILE A 183 -4.64 14.57 1.15
C ILE A 183 -3.20 14.97 1.47
N LEU A 184 -2.27 14.01 1.57
CA LEU A 184 -0.88 14.29 1.88
C LEU A 184 -0.22 15.15 0.79
N TRP A 185 -0.52 14.87 -0.49
CA TRP A 185 -0.04 15.68 -1.60
C TRP A 185 -0.53 17.13 -1.49
N ILE A 186 -1.83 17.34 -1.30
CA ILE A 186 -2.40 18.68 -1.14
C ILE A 186 -1.84 19.39 0.10
N ALA A 187 -1.71 18.68 1.23
CA ALA A 187 -1.13 19.24 2.45
C ALA A 187 0.31 19.73 2.23
N ARG A 188 1.12 19.01 1.42
CA ARG A 188 2.48 19.45 1.05
C ARG A 188 2.47 20.74 0.24
N LEU A 189 1.50 20.91 -0.67
CA LEU A 189 1.34 22.16 -1.44
C LEU A 189 0.92 23.34 -0.54
N LEU A 190 0.21 23.07 0.56
CA LEU A 190 -0.22 24.08 1.53
C LEU A 190 0.85 24.45 2.58
N GLY A 191 2.08 23.92 2.46
CA GLY A 191 3.17 24.19 3.40
C GLY A 191 3.60 23.01 4.27
N GLY A 192 3.01 21.83 4.05
CA GLY A 192 3.37 20.59 4.74
C GLY A 192 2.29 20.12 5.73
N PRO A 193 2.16 18.81 5.95
CA PRO A 193 1.21 18.28 6.92
C PRO A 193 1.70 18.50 8.35
N ARG A 194 0.75 18.63 9.28
CA ARG A 194 1.00 18.56 10.72
C ARG A 194 0.68 17.15 11.21
N GLN A 195 1.71 16.40 11.59
CA GLN A 195 1.51 15.05 12.13
C GLN A 195 0.89 15.08 13.52
N LEU A 196 0.13 14.04 13.84
CA LEU A 196 -0.38 13.80 15.18
C LEU A 196 0.78 13.51 16.14
N THR A 197 0.61 13.92 17.40
CA THR A 197 1.61 13.66 18.42
C THR A 197 1.65 12.18 18.76
N PRO A 198 2.77 11.66 19.29
CA PRO A 198 2.83 10.27 19.78
C PRO A 198 1.74 9.95 20.81
N GLU A 199 1.36 10.92 21.64
CA GLU A 199 0.26 10.76 22.61
C GLU A 199 -1.09 10.55 21.92
N ASP A 200 -1.39 11.34 20.88
CA ASP A 200 -2.63 11.20 20.12
C ASP A 200 -2.67 9.89 19.33
N VAL A 201 -1.53 9.49 18.74
CA VAL A 201 -1.40 8.19 18.08
C VAL A 201 -1.67 7.06 19.07
N ASN A 202 -1.09 7.10 20.27
CA ASN A 202 -1.33 6.08 21.30
C ASN A 202 -2.80 5.99 21.71
N LYS A 203 -3.50 7.14 21.85
CA LYS A 203 -4.95 7.15 22.09
C LYS A 203 -5.73 6.46 20.97
N LEU A 204 -5.33 6.67 19.71
CA LEU A 204 -5.94 5.98 18.57
C LEU A 204 -5.66 4.47 18.59
N LEU A 205 -4.44 4.04 18.96
CA LEU A 205 -4.11 2.62 19.07
C LEU A 205 -4.89 1.93 20.20
N GLU A 206 -5.14 2.60 21.32
CA GLU A 206 -6.03 2.09 22.38
C GLU A 206 -7.50 2.02 21.92
N LEU A 207 -7.98 3.06 21.23
CA LEU A 207 -9.31 3.06 20.63
C LEU A 207 -9.48 1.90 19.63
N ARG A 208 -8.45 1.63 18.83
CA ARG A 208 -8.43 0.50 17.87
C ARG A 208 -8.67 -0.84 18.58
N LYS A 209 -8.03 -1.06 19.73
CA LYS A 209 -8.24 -2.27 20.56
C LYS A 209 -9.67 -2.35 21.08
N GLN A 210 -10.23 -1.24 21.55
CA GLN A 210 -11.62 -1.16 22.03
C GLN A 210 -12.64 -1.46 20.93
N LEU A 211 -12.41 -0.92 19.73
CA LEU A 211 -13.23 -1.15 18.54
C LEU A 211 -13.04 -2.55 17.93
N ARG A 212 -12.11 -3.35 18.46
CA ARG A 212 -11.78 -4.71 17.99
C ARG A 212 -11.45 -4.75 16.49
N ILE A 213 -10.76 -3.72 16.01
CA ILE A 213 -10.31 -3.67 14.61
C ILE A 213 -9.18 -4.69 14.46
N SER A 214 -9.49 -5.81 13.80
CA SER A 214 -8.60 -6.96 13.65
C SER A 214 -7.70 -6.91 12.41
N THR A 215 -7.70 -5.80 11.68
CA THR A 215 -6.84 -5.64 10.48
C THR A 215 -5.37 -5.66 10.90
N LYS A 216 -4.46 -5.96 9.98
CA LYS A 216 -3.04 -5.82 10.31
C LYS A 216 -2.68 -4.34 10.33
N ASN A 217 -1.86 -3.97 11.30
CA ASN A 217 -1.38 -2.60 11.42
C ASN A 217 0.10 -2.63 11.83
N PRO A 218 0.99 -2.10 10.99
CA PRO A 218 2.41 -2.05 11.30
C PRO A 218 2.71 -1.34 12.63
N LEU A 219 1.89 -0.37 13.07
CA LEU A 219 2.09 0.32 14.35
C LEU A 219 1.82 -0.55 15.60
N CYS A 220 1.11 -1.67 15.45
CA CYS A 220 0.75 -2.57 16.55
C CYS A 220 1.58 -3.85 16.60
N GLU A 221 2.17 -4.24 15.47
CA GLU A 221 2.93 -5.47 15.33
C GLU A 221 4.41 -5.12 15.19
N GLN A 222 5.29 -5.79 15.95
CA GLN A 222 6.73 -5.70 15.73
C GLN A 222 7.04 -6.24 14.33
N CYS A 223 6.97 -5.38 13.31
CA CYS A 223 7.22 -5.77 11.95
C CYS A 223 8.72 -5.63 11.67
N PRO A 224 9.40 -6.66 11.15
CA PRO A 224 10.82 -6.55 10.79
C PRO A 224 11.06 -5.51 9.67
N VAL A 225 10.03 -5.16 8.91
CA VAL A 225 10.06 -4.12 7.86
C VAL A 225 10.00 -2.69 8.46
N ILE A 226 9.73 -2.57 9.76
CA ILE A 226 9.53 -1.32 10.51
C ILE A 226 10.81 -0.77 11.14
N GLU A 227 12.02 -1.25 10.88
CA GLU A 227 13.21 -0.51 11.36
C GLU A 227 13.24 0.96 10.86
N ALA A 228 12.64 1.25 9.69
CA ALA A 228 12.46 2.61 9.19
C ALA A 228 11.33 3.39 9.91
N ALA A 229 10.28 2.71 10.37
CA ALA A 229 9.15 3.32 11.07
C ALA A 229 9.32 3.42 12.59
N GLN A 230 10.11 2.52 13.19
CA GLN A 230 10.68 2.72 14.52
C GLN A 230 11.60 3.94 14.54
N LYS A 231 12.44 4.16 13.51
CA LYS A 231 13.18 5.44 13.38
C LYS A 231 12.27 6.67 13.22
N LEU A 232 11.09 6.55 12.62
CA LEU A 232 10.10 7.63 12.57
C LEU A 232 9.46 7.87 13.94
N LEU A 233 9.07 6.80 14.66
CA LEU A 233 8.52 6.89 16.02
C LEU A 233 9.56 7.39 17.03
N ASP A 234 10.82 6.95 16.92
CA ASP A 234 11.95 7.39 17.75
C ASP A 234 12.41 8.81 17.39
N GLY A 235 12.28 9.21 16.12
CA GLY A 235 12.57 10.55 15.61
C GLY A 235 11.46 11.59 15.85
N MET A 236 10.31 11.17 16.39
CA MET A 236 9.20 12.03 16.83
C MET A 236 9.35 12.53 18.27
N LEU A 237 10.43 12.17 18.98
CA LEU A 237 10.87 12.91 20.15
C LEU A 237 11.13 14.38 19.74
N PRO A 238 10.83 15.37 20.62
CA PRO A 238 11.10 16.77 20.30
C PRO A 238 12.55 16.91 19.80
N ARG A 239 12.76 17.53 18.64
CA ARG A 239 14.10 17.91 18.18
C ARG A 239 14.65 19.01 19.07
N GLU A 240 14.99 18.70 20.32
CA GLU A 240 15.70 19.60 21.22
C GLU A 240 17.21 19.58 21.00
N SER A 241 17.75 18.71 20.13
CA SER A 241 19.21 18.56 19.96
C SER A 241 19.75 18.72 18.53
N GLN A 242 18.92 18.97 17.51
CA GLN A 242 19.44 19.21 16.14
C GLN A 242 19.63 20.68 15.78
N ARG A 243 19.07 21.63 16.54
CA ARG A 243 19.30 23.07 16.29
C ARG A 243 20.75 23.47 16.50
N SER A 244 21.44 22.92 17.50
CA SER A 244 22.81 23.36 17.83
C SER A 244 23.84 22.98 16.76
N GLY A 245 23.70 21.81 16.12
CA GLY A 245 24.63 21.35 15.09
C GLY A 245 24.44 22.06 13.75
N ASP A 246 23.17 22.32 13.39
CA ASP A 246 22.84 23.04 12.16
C ASP A 246 23.19 24.53 12.29
N ASP A 247 22.98 25.16 13.45
CA ASP A 247 23.37 26.56 13.70
C ASP A 247 24.89 26.74 13.66
N GLU A 248 25.67 25.77 14.17
CA GLU A 248 27.14 25.81 14.12
C GLU A 248 27.64 25.61 12.67
N LEU A 249 27.02 24.71 11.91
CA LEU A 249 27.34 24.50 10.50
C LEU A 249 26.98 25.73 9.65
N ILE A 250 25.80 26.31 9.87
CA ILE A 250 25.35 27.55 9.21
C ILE A 250 26.29 28.69 9.54
N SER A 251 26.71 28.85 10.79
CA SER A 251 27.66 29.88 11.20
C SER A 251 29.01 29.71 10.49
N ARG A 252 29.54 28.48 10.45
CA ARG A 252 30.81 28.18 9.78
C ARG A 252 30.76 28.41 8.28
N ILE A 253 29.67 28.03 7.62
CA ILE A 253 29.46 28.28 6.19
C ILE A 253 29.35 29.78 5.92
N THR A 254 28.56 30.49 6.73
CA THR A 254 28.36 31.94 6.59
C THR A 254 29.67 32.70 6.77
N GLU A 255 30.48 32.35 7.77
CA GLU A 255 31.80 32.95 7.98
C GLU A 255 32.77 32.66 6.83
N ALA A 256 32.76 31.44 6.28
CA ALA A 256 33.60 31.07 5.15
C ALA A 256 33.24 31.88 3.90
N VAL A 257 31.94 32.00 3.60
CA VAL A 257 31.43 32.78 2.45
C VAL A 257 31.74 34.27 2.62
N ILE A 258 31.52 34.86 3.80
CA ILE A 258 31.87 36.26 4.07
C ILE A 258 33.37 36.50 3.90
N ARG A 259 34.21 35.56 4.32
CA ARG A 259 35.67 35.65 4.18
C ARG A 259 36.11 35.59 2.73
N GLU A 260 35.45 34.78 1.90
CA GLU A 260 35.69 34.75 0.45
C GLU A 260 35.22 36.04 -0.23
N LEU A 261 34.03 36.53 0.09
CA LEU A 261 33.49 37.78 -0.47
C LEU A 261 34.35 39.00 -0.10
N ARG A 262 34.98 39.00 1.08
CA ARG A 262 35.93 40.07 1.50
C ARG A 262 37.32 39.94 0.87
N ARG A 263 37.62 38.84 0.19
CA ARG A 263 38.89 38.60 -0.54
C ARG A 263 38.74 38.80 -2.06
N ALA A 264 37.52 38.97 -2.56
CA ALA A 264 37.30 39.39 -3.93
C ALA A 264 37.67 40.89 -4.07
N PRO A 265 38.51 41.27 -5.05
CA PRO A 265 38.97 42.64 -5.25
C PRO A 265 37.87 43.60 -5.70
#